data_AF-A0A4Z0ZYM5-F1
#
_entry.id   AF-A0A4Z0ZYM5-F1
#
_cell.length_a   1.000
_cell.length_b   1.000
_cell.length_c   1.000
_cell.angle_alpha   90.00
_cell.angle_beta   90.00
_cell.angle_gamma   90.00
#
_symmetry.space_group_name_H-M   'P 1'
#
loop_
_entity.id
_entity.type
_entity.pdbx_description
1 polymer ?
#
loop_
_entity_poly.entity_id
_entity_poly.type
_entity_poly.pdbx_seq_one_letter_code
_entity_poly.pdbx_strand_id
1 'polypeptide(L)'
;MWLLILHSIALFLFVLLYSFRFRKLVSNPEENILVQIHLATDDWKSTPNLVLLSAFVLFLLFPLTLGFSFYLKTDANVLVVILWIIWAYNWSKYTFWRE
;
A
#
# COMPACT_ATOMS: atom_id res chain seq x y z
N MET A 1 -11.07 1.88 15.77
CA MET A 1 -11.36 0.43 15.70
C MET A 1 -12.05 0.05 14.39
N TRP A 2 -13.29 0.48 14.12
CA TRP A 2 -13.99 0.15 12.85
C TRP A 2 -13.21 0.54 11.59
N LEU A 3 -12.62 1.74 11.55
CA LEU A 3 -11.79 2.18 10.42
C LEU A 3 -10.62 1.22 10.17
N LEU A 4 -9.89 0.82 11.21
CA LEU A 4 -8.78 -0.14 11.09
C LEU A 4 -9.26 -1.50 10.59
N ILE A 5 -10.40 -2.00 11.07
CA ILE A 5 -10.97 -3.28 10.61
C ILE A 5 -11.30 -3.18 9.11
N LEU A 6 -11.99 -2.14 8.68
CA LEU A 6 -12.32 -1.91 7.28
C LEU A 6 -11.07 -1.77 6.41
N HIS A 7 -10.06 -1.03 6.88
CA HIS A 7 -8.79 -0.86 6.19
C HIS A 7 -8.05 -2.20 6.04
N SER A 8 -7.98 -3.00 7.10
CA SER A 8 -7.36 -4.34 7.08
C SER A 8 -8.07 -5.27 6.10
N ILE A 9 -9.41 -5.29 6.12
CA ILE A 9 -10.22 -6.09 5.19
C ILE A 9 -9.99 -5.63 3.75
N ALA A 10 -10.02 -4.32 3.49
CA ALA A 10 -9.77 -3.78 2.17
C ALA A 10 -8.36 -4.13 1.67
N LEU A 11 -7.33 -3.90 2.49
CA LEU A 11 -5.95 -4.24 2.14
C LEU A 11 -5.83 -5.74 1.82
N PHE A 12 -6.39 -6.60 2.66
CA PHE A 12 -6.35 -8.05 2.47
C PHE A 12 -7.08 -8.47 1.19
N LEU A 13 -8.28 -7.95 0.94
CA LEU A 13 -9.05 -8.24 -0.26
C LEU A 13 -8.30 -7.83 -1.52
N PHE A 14 -7.74 -6.62 -1.56
CA PHE A 14 -6.99 -6.14 -2.73
C PHE A 14 -5.71 -6.96 -2.96
N VAL A 15 -4.99 -7.34 -1.91
CA VAL A 15 -3.80 -8.21 -2.00
C VAL A 15 -4.17 -9.60 -2.54
N LEU A 16 -5.26 -10.21 -2.04
CA LEU A 16 -5.74 -11.50 -2.54
C LEU A 16 -6.20 -11.41 -3.99
N LEU A 17 -7.00 -10.40 -4.30
CA LEU A 17 -7.53 -10.16 -5.63
C LEU A 17 -6.38 -9.98 -6.63
N TYR A 18 -5.34 -9.22 -6.26
CA TYR A 18 -4.14 -9.11 -7.06
C TYR A 18 -3.44 -10.46 -7.21
N SER A 19 -3.09 -11.12 -6.10
CA SER A 19 -2.26 -12.33 -6.09
C SER A 19 -2.88 -13.50 -6.86
N PHE A 20 -4.19 -13.73 -6.71
CA PHE A 20 -4.86 -14.91 -7.28
C PHE A 20 -5.48 -14.66 -8.65
N ARG A 21 -5.95 -13.44 -8.92
CA ARG A 21 -6.67 -13.12 -10.16
C ARG A 21 -5.85 -12.29 -11.12
N PHE A 22 -5.31 -11.15 -10.67
CA PHE A 22 -4.76 -10.15 -11.58
C PHE A 22 -3.27 -10.29 -11.87
N ARG A 23 -2.48 -10.92 -10.98
CA ARG A 23 -1.04 -11.10 -11.18
C ARG A 23 -0.72 -11.80 -12.51
N LYS A 24 -1.54 -12.79 -12.90
CA LYS A 24 -1.37 -13.54 -14.16
C LYS A 24 -1.69 -12.72 -15.42
N LEU A 25 -2.30 -11.55 -15.26
CA LEU A 25 -2.73 -10.68 -16.36
C LEU A 25 -1.76 -9.52 -16.60
N VAL A 26 -0.73 -9.37 -15.76
CA VAL A 26 0.32 -8.35 -15.92
C VAL A 26 1.43 -8.91 -16.80
N SER A 27 2.04 -8.07 -17.62
CA SER A 27 3.05 -8.44 -18.61
C SER A 27 4.26 -9.18 -18.02
N ASN A 28 4.66 -8.81 -16.79
CA ASN A 28 5.87 -9.32 -16.13
C ASN A 28 5.56 -9.80 -14.69
N PRO A 29 4.86 -10.93 -14.51
CA PRO A 29 4.41 -11.41 -13.20
C PRO A 29 5.53 -11.95 -12.29
N GLU A 30 6.67 -12.30 -12.90
CA GLU A 30 7.88 -12.84 -12.25
C GLU A 30 8.76 -11.74 -11.64
N GLU A 31 8.57 -10.48 -12.05
CA GLU A 31 9.34 -9.35 -11.55
C GLU A 31 9.09 -9.11 -10.06
N ASN A 32 10.02 -8.41 -9.41
CA ASN A 32 9.83 -7.99 -8.02
C ASN A 32 8.57 -7.12 -7.89
N ILE A 33 7.78 -7.30 -6.82
CA ILE A 33 6.53 -6.56 -6.61
C ILE A 33 6.72 -5.04 -6.63
N LEU A 34 7.87 -4.52 -6.16
CA LEU A 34 8.19 -3.10 -6.21
C LEU A 34 8.37 -2.61 -7.65
N VAL A 35 8.97 -3.43 -8.51
CA VAL A 35 9.09 -3.15 -9.96
C VAL A 35 7.71 -3.19 -10.60
N GLN A 36 6.87 -4.16 -10.24
CA GLN A 36 5.50 -4.24 -10.74
C GLN A 36 4.68 -3.01 -10.34
N ILE A 37 4.82 -2.51 -9.11
CA ILE A 37 4.16 -1.28 -8.65
C ILE A 37 4.68 -0.06 -9.43
N HIS A 38 5.98 0.03 -9.68
CA HIS A 38 6.56 1.10 -10.49
C HIS A 38 6.00 1.08 -11.91
N LEU A 39 6.06 -0.06 -12.61
CA LEU A 39 5.52 -0.20 -13.96
C LEU A 39 4.00 0.04 -14.02
N ALA A 40 3.28 -0.32 -12.95
CA ALA A 40 1.85 -0.07 -12.85
C ALA A 40 1.50 1.43 -12.85
N THR A 41 2.43 2.33 -12.49
CA THR A 41 2.18 3.78 -12.60
C THR A 41 2.13 4.29 -14.03
N ASP A 42 2.81 3.65 -14.98
CA ASP A 42 2.81 4.03 -16.39
C ASP A 42 1.47 3.71 -17.07
N ASP A 43 0.87 2.57 -16.72
CA ASP A 43 -0.47 2.15 -17.19
C ASP A 43 -1.43 1.97 -16.02
N TRP A 44 -1.63 3.04 -15.25
CA TRP A 44 -2.47 3.00 -14.06
C TRP A 44 -3.94 2.75 -14.35
N LYS A 45 -4.41 2.85 -15.61
CA LYS A 45 -5.82 2.68 -15.97
C LYS A 45 -6.25 1.23 -16.11
N SER A 46 -5.30 0.30 -16.31
CA SER A 46 -5.64 -1.10 -16.39
C SER A 46 -6.13 -1.61 -15.04
N THR A 47 -7.17 -2.45 -15.04
CA THR A 47 -7.74 -3.02 -13.81
C THR A 47 -6.71 -3.74 -12.93
N PRO A 48 -5.78 -4.57 -13.48
CA PRO A 48 -4.71 -5.18 -12.68
C PRO A 48 -3.85 -4.16 -11.95
N ASN A 49 -3.43 -3.11 -12.66
CA ASN A 49 -2.55 -2.06 -12.12
C ASN A 49 -3.29 -1.19 -11.10
N LEU A 50 -4.56 -0.85 -11.35
CA LEU A 50 -5.40 -0.15 -10.37
C LEU A 50 -5.50 -0.91 -9.06
N VAL A 51 -5.73 -2.23 -9.12
CA VAL A 51 -5.85 -3.08 -7.93
C VAL A 51 -4.52 -3.14 -7.19
N LEU A 52 -3.40 -3.29 -7.90
CA LEU A 52 -2.06 -3.29 -7.31
C LEU A 52 -1.73 -1.96 -6.63
N LEU A 53 -1.92 -0.84 -7.34
CA LEU A 53 -1.66 0.50 -6.83
C LEU A 53 -2.54 0.82 -5.63
N SER A 54 -3.81 0.42 -5.66
CA SER A 54 -4.72 0.58 -4.53
C SER A 54 -4.27 -0.23 -3.31
N ALA A 55 -3.84 -1.48 -3.51
CA ALA A 55 -3.24 -2.29 -2.45
C ALA A 55 -2.00 -1.61 -1.85
N PHE A 56 -1.13 -1.06 -2.71
CA PHE A 56 0.06 -0.36 -2.28
C PHE A 56 -0.26 0.91 -1.48
N VAL A 57 -1.21 1.73 -1.93
CA VAL A 57 -1.66 2.92 -1.18
C VAL A 57 -2.26 2.54 0.17
N LEU A 58 -3.11 1.50 0.21
CA LEU A 58 -3.65 0.98 1.48
C LEU A 58 -2.54 0.51 2.42
N PHE A 59 -1.50 -0.13 1.89
CA PHE A 59 -0.32 -0.54 2.67
C PHE A 59 0.47 0.66 3.21
N LEU A 60 0.68 1.71 2.41
CA LEU A 60 1.36 2.94 2.85
C LEU A 60 0.58 3.66 3.97
N LEU A 61 -0.75 3.63 3.92
CA LEU A 61 -1.63 4.26 4.91
C LEU A 61 -1.88 3.41 6.16
N PHE A 62 -1.46 2.14 6.17
CA PHE A 62 -1.78 1.21 7.25
C PHE A 62 -1.22 1.62 8.62
N PRO A 63 0.04 2.07 8.75
CA PRO A 63 0.56 2.53 10.04
C PRO A 63 -0.20 3.74 10.59
N LEU A 64 -0.69 4.61 9.70
CA LEU A 64 -1.46 5.79 10.07
C LEU A 64 -2.82 5.39 10.64
N THR A 65 -3.54 4.47 9.99
CA THR A 65 -4.84 4.00 10.49
C THR A 65 -4.74 3.13 11.74
N LEU A 66 -3.63 2.40 11.89
CA LEU A 66 -3.28 1.72 13.14
C LEU A 66 -3.04 2.74 14.25
N GLY A 67 -2.13 3.69 14.05
CA GLY A 67 -1.78 4.68 15.06
C GLY A 67 -2.99 5.52 15.50
N PHE A 68 -3.80 6.00 14.55
CA PHE A 68 -5.05 6.70 14.89
C PHE A 68 -6.08 5.79 15.57
N SER A 69 -6.07 4.49 15.35
CA SER A 69 -7.04 3.63 16.04
C SER A 69 -6.71 3.39 17.52
N PHE A 70 -5.46 3.61 17.95
CA PHE A 70 -5.00 3.37 19.33
C PHE A 70 -4.62 4.64 20.10
N TYR A 71 -4.16 5.70 19.42
CA TYR A 71 -3.51 6.86 20.07
C TYR A 71 -4.33 8.17 20.07
N LEU A 72 -5.63 8.10 19.80
CA LEU A 72 -6.53 9.26 19.57
C LEU A 72 -6.64 10.33 20.69
N LYS A 73 -5.85 10.28 21.76
CA LYS A 73 -6.00 11.21 22.90
C LYS A 73 -4.69 11.75 23.50
N THR A 74 -3.53 11.55 22.87
CA THR A 74 -2.24 12.03 23.43
C THR A 74 -1.30 12.63 22.37
N ASP A 75 -0.24 13.29 22.82
CA ASP A 75 0.87 13.80 22.00
C ASP A 75 1.57 12.70 21.16
N ALA A 76 1.29 11.42 21.45
CA ALA A 76 1.77 10.27 20.67
C ALA A 76 1.29 10.29 19.20
N ASN A 77 0.27 11.07 18.86
CA ASN A 77 -0.14 11.30 17.47
C ASN A 77 1.00 11.85 16.60
N VAL A 78 1.89 12.68 17.16
CA VAL A 78 3.06 13.20 16.43
C VAL A 78 4.01 12.07 16.06
N LEU A 79 4.25 11.13 16.97
CA LEU A 79 5.10 9.96 16.73
C LEU A 79 4.50 9.05 15.66
N VAL A 80 3.18 8.83 15.69
CA VAL A 80 2.46 8.07 14.65
C VAL A 80 2.70 8.68 13.28
N VAL A 81 2.55 10.01 13.16
CA VAL A 81 2.74 10.72 11.89
C VAL A 81 4.19 10.64 11.42
N ILE A 82 5.17 10.84 12.32
CA ILE A 82 6.60 10.72 11.97
C ILE A 82 6.93 9.31 11.47
N LEU A 83 6.49 8.28 12.19
CA LEU A 83 6.72 6.89 11.78
C LEU A 83 6.04 6.57 10.45
N TRP A 84 4.83 7.08 10.24
CA TRP A 84 4.15 6.95 8.95
C TRP A 84 4.90 7.63 7.81
N ILE A 85 5.42 8.86 8.02
CA ILE A 85 6.23 9.55 7.01
C ILE A 85 7.47 8.74 6.65
N ILE A 86 8.21 8.24 7.65
CA ILE A 86 9.41 7.41 7.43
C ILE A 86 9.06 6.13 6.68
N TRP A 87 7.98 5.46 7.07
CA TRP A 87 7.46 4.28 6.40
C TRP A 87 7.11 4.55 4.95
N ALA A 88 6.25 5.54 4.70
CA ALA A 88 5.77 5.88 3.38
C ALA A 88 6.92 6.31 2.48
N TYR A 89 7.83 7.15 2.99
CA TYR A 89 9.02 7.60 2.26
C TYR A 89 9.91 6.42 1.86
N ASN A 90 10.24 5.52 2.78
CA ASN A 90 11.11 4.39 2.46
C ASN A 90 10.50 3.50 1.38
N TRP A 91 9.24 3.10 1.54
CA TRP A 91 8.59 2.24 0.56
C TRP A 91 8.42 2.94 -0.79
N SER A 92 8.06 4.23 -0.82
CA SER A 92 8.01 5.00 -2.06
C SER A 92 9.39 5.14 -2.70
N LYS A 93 10.45 5.39 -1.93
CA LYS A 93 11.82 5.48 -2.43
C LYS A 93 12.26 4.17 -3.10
N TYR A 94 12.07 3.04 -2.42
CA TYR A 94 12.44 1.72 -2.95
C TYR A 94 11.61 1.29 -4.17
N THR A 95 10.44 1.89 -4.36
CA THR A 95 9.57 1.63 -5.52
C THR A 95 9.90 2.55 -6.69
N PHE A 96 10.05 3.86 -6.48
CA PHE A 96 10.10 4.86 -7.57
C PHE A 96 11.48 5.45 -7.85
N TRP A 97 12.41 5.37 -6.91
CA TRP A 97 13.76 5.95 -7.00
C TRP A 97 14.85 4.90 -6.74
N ARG A 98 14.69 3.71 -7.35
CA ARG A 98 15.78 2.74 -7.40
C ARG A 98 16.90 3.30 -8.28
N GLU A 99 17.93 3.82 -7.62
CA GLU A 99 19.28 3.96 -8.21
C GLU A 99 19.92 2.58 -8.37
#